data_AF-A0A6B0VIJ8-F1
#
_entry.id   AF-A0A6B0VIJ8-F1
#
_cell.length_a   1.000
_cell.length_b   1.000
_cell.length_c   1.000
_cell.angle_alpha   90.00
_cell.angle_beta   90.00
_cell.angle_gamma   90.00
#
_symmetry.space_group_name_H-M   'P 1'
#
loop_
_entity.id
_entity.type
_entity.pdbx_description
1 polymer ?
#
loop_
_entity_poly.entity_id
_entity_poly.type
_entity_poly.pdbx_seq_one_letter_code
_entity_poly.pdbx_strand_id
1 'polypeptide(L)'
;MISDTRSRRTVAYCLVGGIVHAILALWLGAAVRGRSIPVSTPDTPSGGLVVAVTLVGLVLLGAVPLALRIRKRLVTPLVALGVLFAWAFVSSWFHFETARDTGATPTGLYADSLFGVLWFVPLAVVLLLGIVEYAVRTRFDSHRFSAVQN
;
A
#
# COMPACT_ATOMS: atom_id res chain seq x y z
N MET A 1 8.86 31.80 4.52
CA MET A 1 9.00 31.32 3.13
C MET A 1 9.80 30.00 2.97
N ILE A 2 10.64 29.59 3.94
CA ILE A 2 11.46 28.35 3.83
C ILE A 2 10.68 27.05 4.18
N SER A 3 9.58 27.14 4.94
CA SER A 3 8.75 25.98 5.30
C SER A 3 8.01 25.35 4.12
N ASP A 4 7.70 26.14 3.10
CA ASP A 4 6.82 25.74 2.00
C ASP A 4 7.53 24.80 1.00
N THR A 5 8.82 25.04 0.74
CA THR A 5 9.63 24.19 -0.16
C THR A 5 9.93 22.82 0.43
N ARG A 6 10.17 22.72 1.75
CA ARG A 6 10.38 21.43 2.45
C ARG A 6 9.13 20.57 2.45
N SER A 7 7.96 21.22 2.64
CA SER A 7 6.66 20.56 2.55
C SER A 7 6.40 20.01 1.15
N ARG A 8 6.62 20.82 0.10
CA ARG A 8 6.46 20.40 -1.30
C ARG A 8 7.37 19.24 -1.70
N ARG A 9 8.66 19.28 -1.32
CA ARG A 9 9.60 18.18 -1.57
C ARG A 9 9.16 16.88 -0.88
N THR A 10 8.66 16.98 0.34
CA THR A 10 8.14 15.82 1.08
C THR A 10 6.94 15.20 0.36
N VAL A 11 5.99 16.03 -0.09
CA VAL A 11 4.83 15.57 -0.87
C VAL A 11 5.28 14.91 -2.16
N ALA A 12 6.21 15.53 -2.90
CA ALA A 12 6.76 14.97 -4.12
C ALA A 12 7.40 13.58 -3.89
N TYR A 13 8.22 13.41 -2.85
CA TYR A 13 8.81 12.11 -2.52
C TYR A 13 7.75 11.06 -2.16
N CYS A 14 6.70 11.45 -1.42
CA CYS A 14 5.62 10.53 -1.08
C CYS A 14 4.85 10.10 -2.34
N LEU A 15 4.56 11.03 -3.24
CA LEU A 15 3.91 10.74 -4.52
C LEU A 15 4.76 9.82 -5.39
N VAL A 16 6.06 10.08 -5.52
CA VAL A 16 6.98 9.20 -6.27
C VAL A 16 6.98 7.79 -5.67
N GLY A 17 7.09 7.66 -4.34
CA GLY A 17 7.02 6.36 -3.68
C GLY A 17 5.68 5.64 -3.90
N GLY A 18 4.57 6.38 -3.88
CA GLY A 18 3.24 5.89 -4.21
C GLY A 18 3.13 5.38 -5.65
N ILE A 19 3.66 6.14 -6.62
CA ILE A 19 3.68 5.75 -8.04
C ILE A 19 4.52 4.49 -8.24
N VAL A 20 5.71 4.42 -7.63
CA VAL A 20 6.57 3.23 -7.69
C VAL A 20 5.84 2.01 -7.11
N HIS A 21 5.16 2.16 -5.97
CA HIS A 21 4.35 1.09 -5.40
C HIS A 21 3.23 0.65 -6.34
N ALA A 22 2.50 1.58 -6.95
CA ALA A 22 1.43 1.27 -7.88
C ALA A 22 1.93 0.50 -9.11
N ILE A 23 3.05 0.93 -9.70
CA ILE A 23 3.69 0.24 -10.83
C ILE A 23 4.08 -1.18 -10.41
N LEU A 24 4.71 -1.34 -9.25
CA LEU A 24 5.15 -2.65 -8.76
C LEU A 24 3.95 -3.59 -8.50
N ALA A 25 2.87 -3.07 -7.91
CA ALA A 25 1.65 -3.83 -7.64
C ALA A 25 1.01 -4.34 -8.94
N LEU A 26 0.89 -3.47 -9.94
CA LEU A 26 0.33 -3.82 -11.25
C LEU A 26 1.22 -4.82 -11.99
N TRP A 27 2.54 -4.60 -11.98
CA TRP A 27 3.49 -5.48 -12.62
C TRP A 27 3.50 -6.88 -11.99
N LEU A 28 3.55 -6.98 -10.66
CA LEU A 28 3.48 -8.26 -9.96
C LEU A 28 2.13 -8.95 -10.15
N GLY A 29 1.02 -8.19 -10.17
CA GLY A 29 -0.31 -8.75 -10.42
C GLY A 29 -0.42 -9.38 -11.81
N ALA A 30 0.14 -8.70 -12.82
CA ALA A 30 0.24 -9.23 -14.17
C ALA A 30 1.13 -10.49 -14.22
N ALA A 31 2.32 -10.42 -13.61
CA ALA A 31 3.29 -11.52 -13.59
C ALA A 31 2.73 -12.78 -12.91
N VAL A 32 2.13 -12.65 -11.72
CA VAL A 32 1.53 -13.76 -10.97
C VAL A 32 0.41 -14.42 -11.77
N ARG A 33 -0.38 -13.64 -12.51
CA ARG A 33 -1.49 -14.13 -13.34
C ARG A 33 -1.03 -14.69 -14.69
N GLY A 34 0.24 -14.53 -15.06
CA GLY A 34 0.75 -14.87 -16.39
C GLY A 34 0.09 -14.06 -17.51
N ARG A 35 -0.33 -12.82 -17.20
CA ARG A 35 -1.00 -11.91 -18.14
C ARG A 35 -0.14 -10.67 -18.37
N SER A 36 -0.38 -9.98 -19.48
CA SER A 36 0.12 -8.61 -19.65
C SER A 36 -0.60 -7.67 -18.68
N ILE A 37 0.06 -6.55 -18.33
CA ILE A 37 -0.59 -5.47 -17.59
C ILE A 37 -1.83 -5.05 -18.40
N PRO A 38 -3.03 -5.00 -17.80
CA PRO A 38 -4.22 -4.61 -18.53
C PRO A 38 -4.09 -3.15 -18.99
N VAL A 39 -3.79 -2.96 -20.27
CA VAL A 39 -3.75 -1.64 -20.95
C VAL A 39 -5.09 -1.32 -21.61
N SER A 40 -6.08 -2.19 -21.47
CA SER A 40 -7.39 -2.03 -22.09
C SER A 40 -8.10 -0.79 -21.54
N THR A 41 -8.48 0.11 -22.44
CA THR A 41 -9.37 1.22 -22.11
C THR A 41 -10.72 0.67 -21.65
N PRO A 42 -11.25 1.16 -20.52
CA PRO A 42 -12.56 0.70 -20.06
C PRO A 42 -13.66 1.10 -21.05
N ASP A 43 -14.47 0.11 -21.45
CA ASP A 43 -15.55 0.29 -22.44
C ASP A 43 -16.75 1.08 -21.89
N THR A 44 -16.77 1.36 -20.59
CA THR A 44 -17.85 2.07 -19.90
C THR A 44 -17.31 3.16 -18.96
N PRO A 45 -18.06 4.25 -18.74
CA PRO A 45 -17.68 5.29 -17.78
C PRO A 45 -17.47 4.74 -16.36
N SER A 46 -18.30 3.78 -15.93
CA SER A 46 -18.17 3.12 -14.63
C SER A 46 -16.88 2.31 -14.53
N GLY A 47 -16.48 1.61 -15.60
CA GLY A 47 -15.18 0.94 -15.68
C GLY A 47 -14.02 1.93 -15.54
N GLY A 48 -14.12 3.09 -16.21
CA GLY A 48 -13.15 4.19 -16.09
C GLY A 48 -12.99 4.68 -14.66
N LEU A 49 -14.11 4.87 -13.96
CA LEU A 49 -14.09 5.29 -12.56
C LEU A 49 -13.42 4.24 -11.65
N VAL A 50 -13.72 2.95 -11.84
CA VAL A 50 -13.10 1.86 -11.04
C VAL A 50 -11.59 1.83 -11.25
N VAL A 51 -11.11 1.97 -12.48
CA VAL A 51 -9.67 2.03 -12.79
C VAL A 51 -9.04 3.26 -12.12
N ALA A 52 -9.65 4.43 -12.25
CA ALA A 52 -9.14 5.66 -11.65
C ALA A 52 -9.04 5.56 -10.12
N VAL A 53 -10.10 5.07 -9.45
CA VAL A 53 -10.12 4.87 -7.99
C VAL A 53 -9.06 3.86 -7.56
N THR A 54 -8.88 2.78 -8.32
CA THR A 54 -7.86 1.76 -8.03
C THR A 54 -6.45 2.34 -8.13
N LEU A 55 -6.15 3.09 -9.20
CA LEU A 55 -4.84 3.72 -9.38
C LEU A 55 -4.53 4.72 -8.26
N VAL A 56 -5.51 5.56 -7.91
CA VAL A 56 -5.39 6.49 -6.78
C VAL A 56 -5.15 5.71 -5.48
N GLY A 57 -5.91 4.65 -5.24
CA GLY A 57 -5.77 3.79 -4.06
C GLY A 57 -4.38 3.18 -3.92
N LEU A 58 -3.84 2.66 -5.03
CA LEU A 58 -2.48 2.12 -5.09
C LEU A 58 -1.42 3.19 -4.80
N VAL A 59 -1.57 4.39 -5.40
CA VAL A 59 -0.64 5.49 -5.10
C VAL A 59 -0.71 5.88 -3.63
N LEU A 60 -1.91 5.96 -3.05
CA LEU A 60 -2.10 6.27 -1.63
C LEU A 60 -1.50 5.20 -0.72
N LEU A 61 -1.65 3.92 -1.05
CA LEU A 61 -1.07 2.80 -0.31
C LEU A 61 0.45 2.93 -0.13
N GLY A 62 1.18 3.35 -1.16
CA GLY A 62 2.61 3.61 -1.03
C GLY A 62 2.92 4.97 -0.39
N ALA A 63 2.19 6.02 -0.76
CA ALA A 63 2.49 7.38 -0.36
C ALA A 63 2.21 7.65 1.13
N VAL A 64 1.11 7.12 1.68
CA VAL A 64 0.68 7.35 3.07
C VAL A 64 1.67 6.81 4.11
N PRO A 65 2.05 5.52 4.11
CA PRO A 65 3.03 5.01 5.06
C PRO A 65 4.39 5.67 4.90
N LEU A 66 4.78 6.03 3.67
CA LEU A 66 6.01 6.80 3.44
C LEU A 66 5.92 8.20 4.05
N ALA A 67 4.78 8.88 3.93
CA ALA A 67 4.53 10.17 4.57
C ALA A 67 4.57 10.06 6.11
N LEU A 68 3.95 9.03 6.69
CA LEU A 68 4.02 8.73 8.12
C LEU A 68 5.47 8.48 8.57
N ARG A 69 6.26 7.75 7.76
CA ARG A 69 7.67 7.49 8.03
C ARG A 69 8.53 8.75 7.98
N ILE A 70 8.30 9.65 7.02
CA ILE A 70 9.09 10.88 6.88
C ILE A 70 8.70 11.91 7.95
N ARG A 71 7.40 12.13 8.16
CA ARG A 71 6.89 13.21 9.03
C ARG A 71 6.86 12.83 10.51
N LYS A 72 6.53 11.58 10.83
CA LYS A 72 6.30 11.10 12.20
C LYS A 72 7.29 10.01 12.61
N ARG A 73 8.21 9.60 11.72
CA ARG A 73 9.18 8.52 11.94
C ARG A 73 8.52 7.19 12.34
N LEU A 74 7.26 6.99 11.97
CA LEU A 74 6.51 5.75 12.20
C LEU A 74 7.01 4.69 11.23
N VAL A 75 7.45 3.55 11.73
CA VAL A 75 8.07 2.48 10.93
C VAL A 75 7.10 1.34 10.70
N THR A 76 6.24 1.06 11.67
CA THR A 76 5.28 -0.06 11.64
C THR A 76 4.35 -0.02 10.42
N PRO A 77 3.76 1.13 10.02
CA PRO A 77 2.92 1.21 8.82
C PRO A 77 3.64 0.74 7.55
N LEU A 78 4.92 1.12 7.40
CA LEU A 78 5.71 0.82 6.21
C LEU A 78 6.09 -0.67 6.17
N VAL A 79 6.49 -1.22 7.32
CA VAL A 79 6.79 -2.66 7.45
C VAL A 79 5.53 -3.49 7.20
N ALA A 80 4.40 -3.09 7.79
CA ALA A 80 3.13 -3.78 7.61
C ALA A 80 2.69 -3.79 6.14
N LEU A 81 2.83 -2.67 5.42
CA LEU A 81 2.58 -2.64 3.98
C LEU A 81 3.47 -3.64 3.24
N GLY A 82 4.78 -3.65 3.52
CA GLY A 82 5.72 -4.57 2.87
C GLY A 82 5.39 -6.04 3.12
N VAL A 83 5.05 -6.39 4.37
CA VAL A 83 4.64 -7.75 4.76
C VAL A 83 3.34 -8.16 4.09
N LEU A 84 2.31 -7.32 4.13
CA LEU A 84 1.02 -7.59 3.47
C LEU A 84 1.19 -7.76 1.96
N PHE A 85 2.00 -6.91 1.35
CA PHE A 85 2.30 -6.95 -0.07
C PHE A 85 3.00 -8.27 -0.44
N ALA A 86 4.11 -8.60 0.24
CA ALA A 86 4.83 -9.84 -0.01
C ALA A 86 3.93 -11.08 0.19
N TRP A 87 3.18 -11.12 1.30
CA TRP A 87 2.26 -12.21 1.58
C TRP A 87 1.18 -12.36 0.49
N ALA A 88 0.58 -11.26 0.03
CA ALA A 88 -0.47 -11.29 -0.97
C ALA A 88 0.02 -11.83 -2.32
N PHE A 89 1.19 -11.39 -2.77
CA PHE A 89 1.73 -11.83 -4.06
C PHE A 89 2.30 -13.26 -3.99
N VAL A 90 2.95 -13.64 -2.90
CA VAL A 90 3.42 -15.03 -2.71
C VAL A 90 2.25 -16.01 -2.62
N SER A 91 1.21 -15.68 -1.85
CA SER A 91 0.01 -16.52 -1.72
C SER A 91 -0.71 -16.67 -3.06
N SER A 92 -0.81 -15.59 -3.83
CA SER A 92 -1.42 -15.63 -5.15
C SER A 92 -0.56 -16.44 -6.13
N TRP A 93 0.77 -16.29 -6.09
CA TRP A 93 1.69 -17.06 -6.92
C TRP A 93 1.46 -18.57 -6.76
N PHE A 94 1.50 -19.08 -5.54
CA PHE A 94 1.27 -20.50 -5.29
C PHE A 94 -0.12 -20.98 -5.75
N HIS A 95 -1.14 -20.14 -5.61
CA HIS A 95 -2.47 -20.46 -6.07
C HIS A 95 -2.54 -20.60 -7.61
N PHE A 96 -1.96 -19.64 -8.33
CA PHE A 96 -1.93 -19.69 -9.80
C PHE A 96 -1.01 -20.80 -10.32
N GLU A 97 0.09 -21.10 -9.63
CA GLU A 97 0.95 -22.23 -9.97
C GLU A 97 0.19 -23.56 -9.87
N THR A 98 -0.51 -23.78 -8.75
CA THR A 98 -1.33 -24.99 -8.56
C THR A 98 -2.42 -25.13 -9.63
N ALA A 99 -3.04 -24.01 -10.02
CA ALA A 99 -4.05 -24.01 -11.08
C ALA A 99 -3.45 -24.37 -12.46
N ARG A 100 -2.23 -23.90 -12.76
CA ARG A 100 -1.51 -24.28 -13.99
C ARG A 100 -1.17 -25.76 -14.00
N ASP A 101 -0.66 -26.29 -12.90
CA ASP A 101 -0.24 -27.69 -12.78
C ASP A 101 -1.43 -28.66 -12.92
N THR A 102 -2.61 -28.26 -12.46
CA THR A 102 -3.83 -29.07 -12.52
C THR A 102 -4.67 -28.86 -13.77
N GLY A 103 -4.31 -27.88 -14.61
CA GLY A 103 -5.13 -27.44 -15.74
C GLY A 103 -6.47 -26.80 -15.32
N ALA A 104 -6.65 -26.47 -14.04
CA ALA A 104 -7.85 -25.83 -13.53
C ALA A 104 -7.89 -24.35 -13.93
N THR A 105 -9.09 -23.84 -14.21
CA THR A 105 -9.27 -22.39 -14.38
C THR A 105 -9.34 -21.73 -13.01
N PRO A 106 -8.46 -20.77 -12.67
CA PRO A 106 -8.55 -20.06 -11.41
C PRO A 106 -9.86 -19.27 -11.33
N THR A 107 -10.77 -19.63 -10.42
CA THR A 107 -11.99 -18.86 -10.10
C THR A 107 -11.94 -18.21 -8.71
N GLY A 108 -12.24 -16.92 -8.62
CA GLY A 108 -12.43 -16.22 -7.33
C GLY A 108 -11.59 -14.95 -7.15
N LEU A 109 -11.70 -14.37 -5.95
CA LEU A 109 -10.83 -13.30 -5.45
C LEU A 109 -9.58 -13.92 -4.82
N TYR A 110 -8.41 -13.41 -5.19
CA TYR A 110 -7.13 -13.88 -4.66
C TYR A 110 -6.48 -12.81 -3.79
N ALA A 111 -5.41 -13.18 -3.09
CA ALA A 111 -4.76 -12.26 -2.17
C ALA A 111 -4.21 -11.01 -2.86
N ASP A 112 -3.77 -11.09 -4.13
CA ASP A 112 -3.38 -9.94 -4.95
C ASP A 112 -4.56 -8.96 -5.22
N SER A 113 -5.79 -9.45 -5.13
CA SER A 113 -7.01 -8.64 -5.28
C SER A 113 -7.18 -7.66 -4.12
N LEU A 114 -6.46 -7.85 -3.00
CA LEU A 114 -6.31 -6.86 -1.93
C LEU A 114 -5.63 -5.58 -2.40
N PHE A 115 -4.77 -5.65 -3.42
CA PHE A 115 -4.08 -4.48 -3.95
C PHE A 115 -4.76 -3.94 -5.21
N GLY A 116 -5.58 -4.74 -5.90
CA GLY A 116 -6.41 -4.27 -7.01
C GLY A 116 -7.78 -3.73 -6.58
N VAL A 117 -8.65 -4.61 -6.10
CA VAL A 117 -10.07 -4.30 -5.86
C VAL A 117 -10.29 -3.79 -4.43
N LEU A 118 -9.64 -4.42 -3.47
CA LEU A 118 -9.85 -4.17 -2.04
C LEU A 118 -8.72 -3.35 -1.41
N TRP A 119 -8.09 -2.45 -2.18
CA TRP A 119 -6.93 -1.64 -1.76
C TRP A 119 -7.16 -0.82 -0.48
N PHE A 120 -8.42 -0.49 -0.19
CA PHE A 120 -8.79 0.20 1.04
C PHE A 120 -8.58 -0.64 2.30
N VAL A 121 -8.60 -1.98 2.19
CA VAL A 121 -8.35 -2.91 3.30
C VAL A 121 -6.90 -2.83 3.80
N PRO A 122 -5.85 -3.05 2.98
CA PRO A 122 -4.48 -2.87 3.44
C PRO A 122 -4.21 -1.43 3.88
N LEU A 123 -4.85 -0.43 3.27
CA LEU A 123 -4.70 0.96 3.69
C LEU A 123 -5.24 1.17 5.12
N ALA A 124 -6.42 0.64 5.41
CA ALA A 124 -7.01 0.69 6.75
C ALA A 124 -6.10 0.02 7.79
N VAL A 125 -5.56 -1.17 7.49
CA VAL A 125 -4.62 -1.87 8.38
C VAL A 125 -3.37 -1.03 8.65
N VAL A 126 -2.75 -0.48 7.61
CA VAL A 126 -1.55 0.38 7.71
C VAL A 126 -1.83 1.62 8.55
N LEU A 127 -2.99 2.26 8.37
CA LEU A 127 -3.41 3.44 9.13
C LEU A 127 -3.65 3.10 10.61
N LEU A 128 -4.37 2.00 10.90
CA LEU A 128 -4.61 1.55 12.27
C LEU A 128 -3.30 1.26 13.01
N LEU A 129 -2.37 0.56 12.37
CA LEU A 129 -1.04 0.32 12.94
C LEU A 129 -0.25 1.61 13.16
N GLY A 130 -0.39 2.59 12.28
CA GLY A 130 0.19 3.92 12.46
C GLY A 130 -0.41 4.67 13.65
N ILE A 131 -1.73 4.58 13.86
CA ILE A 131 -2.41 5.17 15.02
C ILE A 131 -1.91 4.52 16.30
N VAL A 132 -1.81 3.18 16.34
CA VAL A 132 -1.30 2.43 17.49
C VAL A 132 0.15 2.82 17.80
N GLU A 133 1.05 2.78 16.81
CA GLU A 133 2.46 3.16 17.00
C GLU A 133 2.58 4.61 17.49
N TYR A 134 1.78 5.52 16.92
CA TYR A 134 1.75 6.92 17.33
C TYR A 134 1.31 7.09 18.78
N ALA A 135 0.19 6.46 19.18
CA ALA A 135 -0.34 6.54 20.54
C ALA A 135 0.61 5.94 21.59
N VAL A 136 1.33 4.87 21.23
CA VAL A 136 2.35 4.27 22.10
C VAL A 136 3.52 5.24 22.31
N ARG A 137 4.06 5.82 21.23
CA ARG A 137 5.20 6.75 21.31
C ARG A 137 4.87 8.00 22.11
N THR A 138 3.70 8.60 21.91
CA THR A 138 3.32 9.82 22.63
C THR A 138 3.17 9.61 24.13
N ARG A 139 2.68 8.44 24.56
CA ARG A 139 2.61 8.09 26.00
C ARG A 139 3.98 7.91 26.64
N PHE A 140 4.92 7.26 25.95
CA PHE A 140 6.26 7.06 26.50
C PHE A 140 7.07 8.35 26.58
N ASP A 141 6.91 9.25 25.61
CA ASP A 141 7.59 10.54 25.63
C ASP A 141 7.12 11.41 26.81
N SER A 142 5.82 11.40 27.16
CA SER A 142 5.30 12.18 28.29
C SER A 142 5.83 11.71 29.65
N HIS A 143 6.04 10.39 29.84
CA HIS A 143 6.55 9.85 31.10
C HIS A 143 8.02 10.21 31.36
N ARG A 144 8.85 10.39 30.31
CA ARG A 144 10.25 10.80 30.47
C ARG A 144 10.41 12.20 31.05
N PHE A 145 9.49 13.12 30.78
CA PHE A 145 9.59 14.49 31.30
C PHE A 145 9.25 14.58 32.80
N SER A 146 8.30 13.77 33.28
CA SER A 146 7.93 13.76 34.70
C SER A 146 9.01 13.17 35.61
N ALA A 147 9.86 12.27 35.10
CA ALA A 147 10.94 11.65 35.86
C ALA A 147 12.20 12.52 36.01
N VAL A 148 12.34 13.60 35.22
CA VAL A 148 13.49 14.52 35.25
C VAL A 148 13.23 15.73 36.16
N GLN A 149 11.97 15.97 36.57
CA GLN A 149 11.58 17.11 37.39
C GLN A 149 11.49 16.80 38.90
N ASN A 150 11.76 15.57 39.31
CA ASN A 150 11.87 15.13 40.70
C ASN A 150 13.31 14.73 41.01
#